data_AF-A0A7T5EPD7-F1
#
_entry.id   AF-A0A7T5EPD7-F1
#
_cell.length_a   1.000
_cell.length_b   1.000
_cell.length_c   1.000
_cell.angle_alpha   90.00
_cell.angle_beta   90.00
_cell.angle_gamma   90.00
#
_symmetry.space_group_name_H-M   'P 1'
#
loop_
_entity.id
_entity.type
_entity.pdbx_description
1 polymer ?
#
loop_
_entity_poly.entity_id
_entity_poly.type
_entity_poly.pdbx_seq_one_letter_code
_entity_poly.pdbx_strand_id
1 'polypeptide(L)' 'MEQYMEVNGREYQFATTYDGDAQYNVQVRSGDKLITMFKIAAETEEEVFPAAKAHFQADVEMGNIQL' A
#
# COMPACT_ATOMS: atom_id res chain seq x y z
N MET A 1 -3.62 -6.85 -8.26
CA MET A 1 -2.33 -6.74 -8.98
C MET A 1 -1.22 -6.53 -7.95
N GLU A 2 0.05 -6.51 -8.35
CA GLU A 2 1.15 -6.22 -7.43
C GLU A 2 2.18 -5.28 -8.07
N GLN A 3 2.77 -4.40 -7.25
CA GLN A 3 3.81 -3.47 -7.66
C GLN A 3 4.83 -3.28 -6.55
N TYR A 4 6.11 -3.34 -6.90
CA TYR A 4 7.21 -3.03 -6.00
C TYR A 4 7.45 -1.52 -6.00
N MET A 5 7.51 -0.92 -4.82
CA MET A 5 7.69 0.52 -4.65
C MET A 5 8.68 0.82 -3.52
N GLU A 6 9.56 1.78 -3.77
CA GLU A 6 10.47 2.29 -2.74
C GLU A 6 9.77 3.33 -1.86
N VAL A 7 9.84 3.13 -0.55
CA VAL A 7 9.34 4.05 0.49
C VAL A 7 10.43 4.21 1.56
N ASN A 8 10.86 5.45 1.79
CA ASN A 8 11.93 5.79 2.75
C ASN A 8 13.21 4.96 2.56
N GLY A 9 13.62 4.71 1.31
CA GLY A 9 14.84 3.98 0.96
C GLY A 9 14.77 2.46 1.16
N ARG A 10 13.58 1.89 1.37
CA ARG A 10 13.32 0.45 1.42
C ARG A 10 12.30 0.06 0.36
N GLU A 11 12.51 -1.09 -0.27
CA GLU A 11 11.57 -1.65 -1.23
C GLU A 11 10.46 -2.45 -0.52
N TYR A 12 9.22 -2.21 -0.93
CA TYR A 12 8.05 -2.94 -0.45
C TYR A 12 7.20 -3.41 -1.62
N GLN A 13 6.57 -4.57 -1.45
CA GLN A 13 5.60 -5.11 -2.39
C GLN A 13 4.20 -4.64 -1.96
N PHE A 14 3.52 -3.92 -2.85
CA PHE A 14 2.13 -3.54 -2.68
C PHE A 14 1.27 -4.46 -3.53
N ALA A 15 0.32 -5.16 -2.91
CA ALA A 15 -0.65 -5.99 -3.60
C ALA A 15 -2.05 -5.41 -3.42
N THR A 16 -2.74 -5.18 -4.53
CA THR A 16 -4.09 -4.60 -4.57
C THR A 16 -5.11 -5.66 -4.96
N THR A 17 -6.30 -5.60 -4.38
CA THR A 17 -7.46 -6.40 -4.77
C THR A 17 -8.70 -5.53 -4.74
N TYR A 18 -9.46 -5.50 -5.83
CA TYR A 18 -10.73 -4.76 -5.88
C TYR A 18 -11.76 -5.43 -4.97
N ASP A 19 -12.28 -4.68 -4.00
CA ASP A 19 -13.21 -5.15 -2.97
C ASP A 19 -14.68 -4.82 -3.31
N GLY A 20 -14.92 -4.09 -4.41
CA GLY A 20 -16.22 -3.49 -4.74
C GLY A 20 -16.32 -2.04 -4.28
N ASP A 21 -17.41 -1.35 -4.63
CA ASP A 21 -17.69 0.02 -4.17
C ASP A 21 -16.55 1.04 -4.37
N ALA A 22 -15.84 0.95 -5.50
CA ALA A 22 -14.68 1.80 -5.79
C ALA A 22 -13.59 1.75 -4.69
N GLN A 23 -13.48 0.62 -3.99
CA GLN A 23 -12.50 0.38 -2.95
C GLN A 23 -11.57 -0.77 -3.31
N TYR A 24 -10.31 -0.57 -2.96
CA TYR A 24 -9.24 -1.53 -3.16
C TYR A 24 -8.61 -1.85 -1.82
N ASN A 25 -8.53 -3.14 -1.51
CA ASN A 25 -7.73 -3.62 -0.40
C ASN A 25 -6.26 -3.65 -0.82
N VAL A 26 -5.42 -2.98 -0.06
CA VAL A 26 -3.98 -2.89 -0.31
C VAL A 26 -3.22 -3.59 0.81
N GLN A 27 -2.37 -4.53 0.43
CA GLN A 27 -1.45 -5.22 1.33
C GLN A 27 -0.04 -4.76 1.04
N VAL A 28 0.69 -4.36 2.08
CA VAL A 28 2.10 -3.96 1.96
C VAL A 28 2.97 -5.01 2.63
N ARG A 29 3.93 -5.55 1.89
CA ARG A 29 4.84 -6.61 2.35
C ARG A 29 6.30 -6.19 2.20
N SER A 30 7.15 -6.70 3.08
CA SER A 30 8.60 -6.64 2.96
C SER A 30 9.13 -8.07 2.94
N GLY A 31 9.52 -8.55 1.75
CA GLY A 31 9.71 -9.99 1.52
C GLY A 31 8.43 -10.77 1.82
N ASP A 32 8.54 -11.84 2.61
CA ASP A 32 7.40 -12.68 3.02
C ASP A 32 6.56 -12.08 4.18
N LYS A 33 7.02 -10.98 4.81
CA LYS A 33 6.35 -10.39 5.98
C LYS A 33 5.28 -9.39 5.53
N LEU A 34 4.03 -9.62 5.94
CA LEU A 34 2.98 -8.60 5.86
C LEU A 34 3.26 -7.50 6.88
N ILE A 35 3.41 -6.27 6.40
CA ILE A 35 3.71 -5.09 7.20
C ILE A 35 2.42 -4.41 7.64
N THR A 36 1.50 -4.19 6.69
CA THR A 36 0.19 -3.61 6.96
C THR A 36 -0.80 -3.95 5.86
N MET A 37 -2.09 -3.74 6.15
CA MET A 37 -3.17 -3.80 5.19
C MET A 37 -4.17 -2.66 5.45
N PHE A 38 -4.62 -2.01 4.38
CA PHE A 38 -5.56 -0.89 4.46
C PHE A 38 -6.40 -0.79 3.19
N LYS A 39 -7.50 -0.04 3.25
CA LYS A 39 -8.37 0.22 2.09
C LYS A 39 -8.06 1.58 1.47
N ILE A 40 -8.04 1.62 0.15
CA ILE A 40 -7.96 2.85 -0.64
C ILE A 40 -9.23 2.96 -1.49
N ALA A 41 -9.92 4.10 -1.39
CA ALA A 41 -10.98 4.45 -2.32
C ALA A 41 -10.35 5.09 -3.56
N ALA A 42 -10.66 4.55 -4.74
CA ALA A 42 -10.16 5.04 -6.01
C ALA A 42 -11.18 4.71 -7.12
N GLU A 43 -11.34 5.61 -8.08
CA GLU A 43 -12.22 5.38 -9.24
C GLU A 43 -11.56 4.43 -10.24
N THR A 44 -10.23 4.45 -10.33
CA THR A 44 -9.46 3.58 -11.22
C THR A 44 -8.32 2.86 -10.48
N GLU A 45 -7.92 1.68 -10.98
CA GLU A 45 -6.79 0.93 -10.41
C GLU A 45 -5.47 1.70 -10.48
N GLU A 46 -5.30 2.54 -11.50
CA GLU A 46 -4.08 3.33 -11.71
C GLU A 46 -3.84 4.35 -10.58
N GLU A 47 -4.90 4.78 -9.90
CA GLU A 47 -4.84 5.73 -8.78
C GLU A 47 -4.54 5.05 -7.44
N VAL A 48 -4.72 3.73 -7.34
CA VAL A 48 -4.60 2.99 -6.08
C VAL A 48 -3.16 2.97 -5.58
N PHE A 49 -2.20 2.63 -6.44
CA PHE A 49 -0.79 2.53 -6.07
C PHE A 49 -0.17 3.86 -5.60
N PRO A 50 -0.33 5.00 -6.30
CA PRO A 50 0.18 6.28 -5.80
C PRO A 50 -0.48 6.71 -4.49
N ALA A 51 -1.80 6.51 -4.35
CA ALA A 51 -2.52 6.82 -3.11
C ALA A 51 -2.06 5.92 -1.94
N ALA A 52 -1.91 4.62 -2.19
CA ALA A 52 -1.42 3.66 -1.20
C ALA A 52 0.02 3.94 -0.76
N LYS A 53 0.89 4.32 -1.70
CA LYS A 53 2.26 4.70 -1.40
C LYS A 53 2.30 5.92 -0.48
N ALA A 54 1.54 6.97 -0.79
CA ALA A 54 1.48 8.18 0.03
C ALA A 54 0.95 7.88 1.44
N HIS A 55 -0.10 7.06 1.55
CA HIS A 55 -0.66 6.64 2.83
C HIS A 55 0.36 5.86 3.67
N PHE A 56 0.98 4.84 3.08
CA PHE A 56 1.98 4.02 3.77
C PHE A 56 3.23 4.83 4.16
N GLN A 57 3.69 5.74 3.30
CA GLN A 57 4.81 6.61 3.61
C GLN A 57 4.52 7.49 4.83
N ALA A 58 3.34 8.11 4.88
CA ALA A 58 2.92 8.91 6.04
C ALA A 58 2.86 8.07 7.32
N ASP A 59 2.31 6.85 7.26
CA ASP A 59 2.25 5.96 8.43
C ASP A 59 3.64 5.54 8.92
N VAL A 60 4.60 5.32 8.02
CA VAL A 60 6.00 5.06 8.39
C VAL A 60 6.63 6.29 9.06
N GLU A 61 6.43 7.48 8.49
CA GLU A 61 6.97 8.74 9.04
C GLU A 61 6.38 9.09 10.41
N MET A 62 5.11 8.77 10.63
CA MET A 62 4.42 8.95 11.90
C MET A 62 4.77 7.89 12.96
N GLY A 63 5.51 6.83 12.57
CA GLY A 63 5.84 5.72 13.46
C GLY A 63 4.69 4.76 13.74
N ASN A 64 3.64 4.79 12.91
CA ASN A 64 2.50 3.88 12.98
C ASN A 64 2.87 2.47 12.50
N ILE A 65 3.92 2.35 11.68
CA ILE A 65 4.46 1.08 11.19
C ILE A 65 5.75 0.72 11.92
N GLN A 66 5.76 -0.44 12.57
CA GLN A 66 7.00 -1.03 13.08
C GLN A 66 7.67 -1.86 11.98
N LEU A 67 8.67 -1.26 11.34
CA LEU A 67 9.46 -1.88 10.26
C LEU A 67 10.42 -2.94 10.78
#